data_AF-Q57UZ6-F1
#
_entry.id   AF-Q57UZ6-F1
#
_cell.length_a   1.000
_cell.length_b   1.000
_cell.length_c   1.000
_cell.angle_alpha   90.00
_cell.angle_beta   90.00
_cell.angle_gamma   90.00
#
_symmetry.space_group_name_H-M   'P 1'
#
loop_
_entity.id
_entity.type
_entity.pdbx_description
1 polymer ?
#
loop_
_entity_poly.entity_id
_entity_poly.type
_entity_poly.pdbx_seq_one_letter_code
_entity_poly.pdbx_strand_id
1 'polypeptide(L)'
;MRRVRDGLFLSHPSSALQCSVAVVSTGEFDHPPFQFRQRHTFNTTPLHDANRFGGRTAYLREIGPVNIKKQGRRFKKDPRTVQFNVDVWCAQQTLRKRWKQRDWEVIEIPFRLVPREQQRVIPELYTDIPQMTDPARNDFSNIRNKVYDREELQGVLFPAAGTMLYPPLQRVDKQAMTLDKYL
;
A
#
# COMPACT_ATOMS: atom_id res chain seq x y z
N MET A 1 -57.75 -9.52 -7.70
CA MET A 1 -57.76 -8.07 -7.37
C MET A 1 -57.44 -7.89 -5.89
N ARG A 2 -56.23 -7.43 -5.56
CA ARG A 2 -55.81 -6.77 -4.30
C ARG A 2 -54.31 -6.48 -4.46
N ARG A 3 -53.98 -5.26 -4.89
CA ARG A 3 -52.63 -4.68 -4.77
C ARG A 3 -52.68 -3.72 -3.60
N VAL A 4 -51.81 -3.92 -2.62
CA VAL A 4 -51.43 -2.91 -1.63
C VAL A 4 -49.99 -2.55 -1.95
N ARG A 5 -49.79 -1.27 -2.30
CA ARG A 5 -48.49 -0.60 -2.41
C ARG A 5 -48.07 -0.13 -1.01
N ASP A 6 -46.86 0.41 -0.95
CA ASP A 6 -46.21 1.11 0.16
C ASP A 6 -45.32 0.18 0.98
N GLY A 7 -44.03 0.42 1.19
CA GLY A 7 -43.15 1.51 0.80
C GLY A 7 -41.86 1.24 1.56
N LEU A 8 -40.72 1.14 0.90
CA LEU A 8 -39.43 1.02 1.59
C LEU A 8 -38.39 1.89 0.92
N PHE A 9 -38.01 2.91 1.70
CA PHE A 9 -36.97 3.89 1.51
C PHE A 9 -35.66 3.27 0.99
N LEU A 10 -35.16 3.84 -0.11
CA LEU A 10 -33.80 3.62 -0.60
C LEU A 10 -32.82 4.46 0.23
N SER A 11 -32.33 3.91 1.34
CA SER A 11 -31.17 4.47 2.03
C SER A 11 -29.91 4.17 1.21
N HIS A 12 -29.39 5.18 0.50
CA HIS A 12 -28.10 5.09 -0.18
C HIS A 12 -26.98 5.22 0.86
N PRO A 13 -26.09 4.23 1.03
CA PRO A 13 -24.81 4.48 1.67
C PRO A 13 -24.02 5.41 0.74
N SER A 14 -23.79 6.63 1.21
CA SER A 14 -22.81 7.55 0.63
C SER A 14 -21.46 6.85 0.66
N SER A 15 -21.09 6.26 -0.47
CA SER A 15 -19.76 5.77 -0.78
C SER A 15 -18.81 6.95 -0.64
N ALA A 16 -18.09 6.99 0.49
CA ALA A 16 -16.93 7.83 0.62
C ALA A 16 -15.96 7.41 -0.50
N LEU A 17 -15.88 8.24 -1.55
CA LEU A 17 -14.91 8.09 -2.62
C LEU A 17 -13.52 8.10 -1.97
N GLN A 18 -12.98 6.91 -1.73
CA GLN A 18 -11.58 6.74 -1.37
C GLN A 18 -10.80 7.18 -2.60
N CYS A 19 -10.39 8.45 -2.60
CA CYS A 19 -9.54 9.02 -3.63
C CYS A 19 -8.27 8.17 -3.67
N SER A 20 -8.13 7.35 -4.71
CA SER A 20 -6.88 6.67 -5.03
C SER A 20 -5.91 7.74 -5.51
N VAL A 21 -5.27 8.43 -4.55
CA VAL A 21 -4.15 9.30 -4.86
C VAL A 21 -3.07 8.41 -5.47
N ALA A 22 -2.87 8.53 -6.77
CA ALA A 22 -1.72 7.93 -7.43
C ALA A 22 -0.47 8.54 -6.76
N VAL A 23 0.19 7.76 -5.91
CA VAL A 23 1.45 8.19 -5.31
C VAL A 23 2.52 8.06 -6.38
N VAL A 24 2.72 9.16 -7.13
CA VAL A 24 3.80 9.27 -8.11
C VAL A 24 5.07 9.64 -7.36
N SER A 25 6.06 8.74 -7.39
CA SER A 25 7.35 8.96 -6.72
C SER A 25 8.21 9.93 -7.51
N THR A 26 8.80 10.90 -6.81
CA THR A 26 9.84 11.81 -7.34
C THR A 26 11.27 11.37 -6.98
N GLY A 27 11.42 10.19 -6.38
CA GLY A 27 12.72 9.66 -5.96
C GLY A 27 13.64 9.26 -7.11
N GLU A 28 14.94 9.16 -6.81
CA GLU A 28 15.96 8.63 -7.74
C GLU A 28 15.89 7.09 -7.78
N PHE A 29 15.66 6.53 -8.98
CA PHE A 29 15.67 5.08 -9.21
C PHE A 29 16.91 4.59 -9.97
N ASP A 30 17.59 5.49 -10.68
CA ASP A 30 18.75 5.18 -11.51
C ASP A 30 20.05 5.59 -10.85
N HIS A 31 21.07 4.74 -10.98
CA HIS A 31 22.43 5.11 -10.64
C HIS A 31 23.00 6.05 -11.72
N PRO A 32 23.58 7.20 -11.35
CA PRO A 32 24.19 8.11 -12.31
C PRO A 32 25.33 7.44 -13.11
N PRO A 33 25.48 7.69 -14.42
CA PRO A 33 26.47 7.02 -15.24
C PRO A 33 27.91 7.34 -14.79
N PHE A 34 28.80 6.36 -14.94
CA PHE A 34 30.24 6.57 -14.72
C PHE A 34 30.80 7.53 -15.77
N GLN A 35 31.38 8.64 -15.30
CA GLN A 35 32.04 9.66 -16.13
C GLN A 35 33.41 10.03 -15.53
N PHE A 36 33.95 11.20 -15.90
CA PHE A 36 35.05 11.80 -15.16
C PHE A 36 34.68 11.95 -13.68
N ARG A 37 35.69 11.90 -12.81
CA ARG A 37 35.48 11.95 -11.36
C ARG A 37 34.77 13.25 -10.98
N GLN A 38 33.49 13.13 -10.64
CA GLN A 38 32.69 14.20 -10.09
C GLN A 38 33.27 14.64 -8.74
N ARG A 39 33.53 15.94 -8.59
CA ARG A 39 34.05 16.56 -7.36
C ARG A 39 32.93 17.37 -6.72
N HIS A 40 33.04 17.58 -5.41
CA HIS A 40 32.10 18.43 -4.71
C HIS A 40 32.20 19.87 -5.22
N THR A 41 31.10 20.39 -5.73
CA THR A 41 30.90 21.75 -6.23
C THR A 41 29.50 22.22 -5.83
N PHE A 42 29.12 23.46 -6.15
CA PHE A 42 27.81 24.01 -5.77
C PHE A 42 26.61 23.23 -6.34
N ASN A 43 26.77 22.55 -7.47
CA ASN A 43 25.70 21.81 -8.16
C ASN A 43 26.02 20.33 -8.39
N THR A 44 27.22 19.86 -8.04
CA THR A 44 27.67 18.49 -8.33
C THR A 44 28.24 17.83 -7.09
N THR A 45 27.79 16.60 -6.83
CA THR A 45 28.31 15.74 -5.76
C THR A 45 29.07 14.55 -6.34
N PRO A 46 30.04 13.98 -5.60
CA PRO A 46 30.68 12.73 -6.00
C PRO A 46 29.69 11.60 -6.25
N LEU A 47 30.03 10.69 -7.17
CA LEU A 47 29.14 9.61 -7.61
C LEU A 47 28.67 8.68 -6.48
N HIS A 48 29.59 8.35 -5.56
CA HIS A 48 29.32 7.52 -4.38
C HIS A 48 29.35 8.35 -3.10
N ASP A 49 28.82 9.58 -3.17
CA ASP A 49 28.60 10.43 -2.02
C ASP A 49 27.57 9.84 -1.05
N ALA A 50 27.70 10.13 0.24
CA ALA A 50 26.86 9.58 1.30
C ALA A 50 25.39 10.03 1.22
N ASN A 51 25.10 11.15 0.56
CA ASN A 51 23.74 11.68 0.43
C ASN A 51 22.87 10.89 -0.57
N ARG A 52 23.47 10.04 -1.41
CA ARG A 52 22.74 9.24 -2.42
C ARG A 52 22.24 7.93 -1.83
N PHE A 53 21.05 7.52 -2.25
CA PHE A 53 20.41 6.25 -1.88
C PHE A 53 20.34 5.98 -0.35
N GLY A 54 20.26 7.05 0.46
CA GLY A 54 20.23 6.96 1.92
C GLY A 54 21.49 6.33 2.52
N GLY A 55 22.68 6.70 2.02
CA GLY A 55 23.97 6.21 2.50
C GLY A 55 24.41 4.86 1.94
N ARG A 56 23.56 4.20 1.14
CA ARG A 56 23.87 2.87 0.57
C ARG A 56 25.00 2.88 -0.45
N THR A 57 25.36 4.03 -1.00
CA THR A 57 26.57 4.20 -1.82
C THR A 57 27.85 3.79 -1.09
N ALA A 58 27.85 3.69 0.24
CA ALA A 58 28.96 3.13 1.02
C ALA A 58 29.39 1.74 0.53
N TYR A 59 28.44 0.88 0.10
CA TYR A 59 28.73 -0.46 -0.42
C TYR A 59 29.44 -0.43 -1.78
N LEU A 60 29.30 0.66 -2.54
CA LEU A 60 29.85 0.85 -3.88
C LEU A 60 31.10 1.73 -3.91
N ARG A 61 31.48 2.29 -2.76
CA ARG A 61 32.58 3.26 -2.68
C ARG A 61 33.95 2.57 -2.65
N GLU A 62 34.84 2.99 -3.53
CA GLU A 62 36.30 2.80 -3.38
C GLU A 62 36.88 4.15 -2.96
N ILE A 63 37.45 4.22 -1.75
CA ILE A 63 37.91 5.49 -1.15
C ILE A 63 39.29 5.86 -1.69
N GLY A 64 39.50 7.13 -2.00
CA GLY A 64 40.82 7.69 -2.33
C GLY A 64 41.22 7.61 -3.80
N PRO A 65 42.47 7.98 -4.12
CA PRO A 65 43.02 7.89 -5.48
C PRO A 65 43.35 6.41 -5.82
N VAL A 66 42.35 5.67 -6.28
CA VAL A 66 42.47 4.24 -6.61
C VAL A 66 43.54 4.01 -7.67
N ASN A 67 44.58 3.24 -7.34
CA ASN A 67 45.57 2.80 -8.32
C ASN A 67 44.94 1.80 -9.30
N ILE A 68 44.64 2.24 -10.52
CA ILE A 68 43.90 1.46 -11.53
C ILE A 68 44.56 0.10 -11.82
N LYS A 69 45.90 0.00 -11.73
CA LYS A 69 46.64 -1.22 -12.02
C LYS A 69 46.63 -2.22 -10.86
N LYS A 70 46.74 -1.73 -9.62
CA LYS A 70 46.97 -2.57 -8.42
C LYS A 70 45.74 -2.74 -7.54
N GLN A 71 44.75 -1.86 -7.64
CA GLN A 71 43.68 -1.72 -6.67
C GLN A 71 42.31 -1.53 -7.34
N GLY A 72 41.29 -2.05 -6.68
CA GLY A 72 39.89 -1.76 -6.96
C GLY A 72 39.07 -3.04 -7.12
N ARG A 73 37.84 -2.99 -6.62
CA ARG A 73 36.86 -4.07 -6.80
C ARG A 73 36.08 -3.80 -8.09
N ARG A 74 36.19 -4.70 -9.08
CA ARG A 74 35.65 -4.50 -10.44
C ARG A 74 34.15 -4.21 -10.46
N PHE A 75 33.37 -4.93 -9.66
CA PHE A 75 31.91 -4.77 -9.62
C PHE A 75 31.45 -3.37 -9.20
N LYS A 76 32.26 -2.60 -8.45
CA LYS A 76 31.90 -1.24 -8.01
C LYS A 76 31.98 -0.18 -9.12
N LYS A 77 32.54 -0.56 -10.27
CA LYS A 77 32.66 0.30 -11.47
C LYS A 77 31.88 -0.25 -12.66
N ASP A 78 31.28 -1.43 -12.51
CA ASP A 78 30.48 -2.05 -13.57
C ASP A 78 29.06 -1.44 -13.56
N PRO A 79 28.62 -0.77 -14.64
CA PRO A 79 27.30 -0.12 -14.68
C PRO A 79 26.16 -1.07 -14.34
N ARG A 80 26.18 -2.29 -14.88
CA ARG A 80 25.09 -3.27 -14.72
C ARG A 80 24.99 -3.76 -13.28
N THR A 81 26.11 -4.15 -12.67
CA THR A 81 26.10 -4.64 -11.28
C THR A 81 25.71 -3.53 -10.31
N VAL A 82 26.15 -2.30 -10.56
CA VAL A 82 25.81 -1.16 -9.71
C VAL A 82 24.32 -0.82 -9.80
N GLN A 83 23.78 -0.72 -11.01
CA GLN A 83 22.35 -0.48 -11.20
C GLN A 83 21.51 -1.57 -10.55
N PHE A 84 21.88 -2.85 -10.72
CA PHE A 84 21.18 -3.97 -10.08
C PHE A 84 21.10 -3.82 -8.55
N ASN A 85 22.18 -3.37 -7.89
CA ASN A 85 22.15 -3.12 -6.44
C ASN A 85 21.21 -1.97 -6.08
N VAL A 86 21.19 -0.90 -6.87
CA VAL A 86 20.27 0.23 -6.69
C VAL A 86 18.82 -0.22 -6.87
N ASP A 87 18.52 -1.03 -7.89
CA ASP A 87 17.18 -1.58 -8.13
C ASP A 87 16.70 -2.42 -6.94
N VAL A 88 17.58 -3.27 -6.39
CA VAL A 88 17.30 -4.05 -5.17
C VAL A 88 16.99 -3.12 -4.00
N TRP A 89 17.74 -2.03 -3.80
CA TRP A 89 17.46 -1.08 -2.73
C TRP A 89 16.14 -0.32 -2.92
N CYS A 90 15.80 0.06 -4.15
CA CYS A 90 14.52 0.68 -4.51
C CYS A 90 13.35 -0.29 -4.28
N ALA A 91 13.52 -1.57 -4.64
CA ALA A 91 12.56 -2.63 -4.36
C ALA A 91 12.34 -2.79 -2.85
N GLN A 92 13.42 -2.82 -2.05
CA GLN A 92 13.33 -2.87 -0.59
C GLN A 92 12.61 -1.65 -0.01
N GLN A 93 12.85 -0.44 -0.52
CA GLN A 93 12.14 0.75 -0.05
C GLN A 93 10.65 0.70 -0.37
N THR A 94 10.29 0.28 -1.58
CA THR A 94 8.89 0.12 -1.98
C THR A 94 8.21 -0.95 -1.16
N LEU A 95 8.86 -2.11 -0.97
CA LEU A 95 8.37 -3.19 -0.13
C LEU A 95 8.13 -2.70 1.30
N ARG A 96 9.12 -2.06 1.93
CA ARG A 96 9.00 -1.52 3.29
C ARG A 96 7.82 -0.56 3.42
N LYS A 97 7.65 0.37 2.48
CA LYS A 97 6.53 1.33 2.48
C LYS A 97 5.19 0.62 2.35
N ARG A 98 5.07 -0.35 1.44
CA ARG A 98 3.83 -1.14 1.24
C ARG A 98 3.47 -2.01 2.44
N TRP A 99 4.46 -2.59 3.11
CA TRP A 99 4.21 -3.35 4.35
C TRP A 99 3.82 -2.45 5.51
N LYS A 100 4.49 -1.30 5.69
CA LYS A 100 4.12 -0.31 6.71
C LYS A 100 2.72 0.28 6.50
N GLN A 101 2.24 0.31 5.25
CA GLN A 101 0.90 0.77 4.92
C GLN A 101 -0.20 -0.20 5.39
N ARG A 102 0.12 -1.44 5.75
CA ARG A 102 -0.88 -2.42 6.21
C ARG A 102 -1.24 -2.17 7.66
N ASP A 103 -2.50 -1.89 7.90
CA ASP A 103 -3.17 -1.80 9.19
C ASP A 103 -4.14 -2.99 9.41
N TRP A 104 -3.90 -4.09 8.69
CA TRP A 104 -4.76 -5.27 8.64
C TRP A 104 -3.95 -6.57 8.59
N GLU A 105 -4.62 -7.66 8.87
CA GLU A 105 -4.11 -9.03 8.81
C GLU A 105 -4.99 -9.86 7.86
N VAL A 106 -4.42 -10.91 7.25
CA VAL A 106 -5.20 -11.89 6.49
C VAL A 106 -5.63 -12.99 7.46
N ILE A 107 -6.94 -13.24 7.55
CA ILE A 107 -7.50 -14.28 8.39
C ILE A 107 -8.27 -15.26 7.51
N GLU A 108 -7.99 -16.54 7.67
CA GLU A 108 -8.70 -17.62 6.98
C GLU A 108 -10.00 -17.93 7.73
N ILE A 109 -11.10 -17.31 7.30
CA ILE A 109 -12.43 -17.51 7.87
C ILE A 109 -13.18 -18.58 7.05
N PRO A 110 -13.80 -19.59 7.68
CA PRO A 110 -14.62 -20.58 6.97
C PRO A 110 -15.69 -19.90 6.11
N PHE A 111 -15.88 -20.40 4.88
CA PHE A 111 -16.78 -19.78 3.88
C PHE A 111 -18.21 -19.53 4.40
N ARG A 112 -18.72 -20.33 5.34
CA ARG A 112 -20.05 -20.08 5.93
C ARG A 112 -20.14 -18.76 6.73
N LEU A 113 -19.04 -18.29 7.30
CA LEU A 113 -19.01 -17.19 8.27
C LEU A 113 -18.55 -15.86 7.67
N VAL A 114 -18.07 -15.85 6.42
CA VAL A 114 -17.61 -14.61 5.77
C VAL A 114 -18.78 -13.70 5.35
N PRO A 115 -18.56 -12.37 5.25
CA PRO A 115 -19.57 -11.44 4.77
C PRO A 115 -20.13 -11.82 3.38
N ARG A 116 -21.37 -11.39 3.10
CA ARG A 116 -22.12 -11.78 1.88
C ARG A 116 -21.38 -11.49 0.57
N GLU A 117 -20.59 -10.44 0.54
CA GLU A 117 -19.78 -10.02 -0.61
C GLU A 117 -18.64 -10.99 -0.94
N GLN A 118 -18.18 -11.78 0.02
CA GLN A 118 -17.18 -12.84 -0.16
C GLN A 118 -17.81 -14.20 -0.47
N GLN A 119 -19.14 -14.31 -0.45
CA GLN A 119 -19.88 -15.53 -0.80
C GLN A 119 -19.91 -15.75 -2.33
N ARG A 120 -18.76 -15.60 -2.98
CA ARG A 120 -18.56 -15.71 -4.43
C ARG A 120 -17.17 -16.26 -4.72
N VAL A 121 -16.93 -16.66 -5.96
CA VAL A 121 -15.59 -16.99 -6.42
C VAL A 121 -14.82 -15.71 -6.67
N ILE A 122 -13.64 -15.60 -6.03
CA ILE A 122 -12.70 -14.50 -6.24
C ILE A 122 -11.48 -15.14 -6.93
N PRO A 123 -11.22 -14.83 -8.22
CA PRO A 123 -10.02 -15.32 -8.91
C PRO A 123 -8.75 -14.95 -8.14
N GLU A 124 -7.62 -15.60 -8.43
CA GLU A 124 -6.33 -15.22 -7.85
C GLU A 124 -5.81 -13.88 -8.41
N LEU A 125 -4.75 -13.33 -7.81
CA LEU A 125 -4.23 -12.00 -8.21
C LEU A 125 -3.69 -12.06 -9.64
N TYR A 126 -4.08 -11.09 -10.48
CA TYR A 126 -3.73 -10.99 -11.89
C TYR A 126 -4.26 -12.11 -12.81
N THR A 127 -5.25 -12.87 -12.36
CA THR A 127 -5.90 -13.91 -13.19
C THR A 127 -7.00 -13.37 -14.09
N ASP A 128 -7.77 -12.39 -13.60
CA ASP A 128 -8.93 -11.82 -14.29
C ASP A 128 -8.90 -10.28 -14.15
N ILE A 129 -9.88 -9.59 -14.73
CA ILE A 129 -10.08 -8.16 -14.53
C ILE A 129 -10.20 -7.83 -13.03
N PRO A 130 -9.73 -6.64 -12.58
CA PRO A 130 -9.96 -6.19 -11.20
C PRO A 130 -11.44 -6.26 -10.83
N GLN A 131 -11.79 -7.15 -9.92
CA GLN A 131 -13.18 -7.44 -9.56
C GLN A 131 -13.73 -6.39 -8.59
N MET A 132 -14.90 -5.86 -8.93
CA MET A 132 -15.66 -4.96 -8.06
C MET A 132 -16.37 -5.75 -6.96
N THR A 133 -16.46 -5.16 -5.76
CA THR A 133 -17.05 -5.79 -4.58
C THR A 133 -18.54 -6.13 -4.76
N ASP A 134 -19.40 -5.12 -4.91
CA ASP A 134 -20.85 -5.31 -5.08
C ASP A 134 -21.46 -4.18 -5.94
N PRO A 135 -21.37 -4.28 -7.28
CA PRO A 135 -21.95 -3.30 -8.20
C PRO A 135 -23.47 -3.13 -8.04
N ALA A 136 -24.19 -4.17 -7.61
CA ALA A 136 -25.64 -4.10 -7.42
C ALA A 136 -26.04 -3.20 -6.24
N ARG A 137 -25.11 -2.97 -5.29
CA ARG A 137 -25.29 -2.07 -4.14
C ARG A 137 -24.52 -0.76 -4.27
N ASN A 138 -24.09 -0.41 -5.49
CA ASN A 138 -23.27 0.76 -5.78
C ASN A 138 -21.88 0.77 -5.09
N ASP A 139 -21.34 -0.40 -4.73
CA ASP A 139 -19.95 -0.55 -4.25
C ASP A 139 -19.04 -1.05 -5.39
N PHE A 140 -18.37 -0.11 -6.04
CA PHE A 140 -17.45 -0.35 -7.16
C PHE A 140 -15.98 -0.42 -6.70
N SER A 141 -15.71 -0.62 -5.41
CA SER A 141 -14.36 -0.79 -4.88
C SER A 141 -13.74 -2.14 -5.29
N ASN A 142 -12.41 -2.23 -5.26
CA ASN A 142 -11.71 -3.49 -5.55
C ASN A 142 -11.82 -4.45 -4.35
N ILE A 143 -12.40 -5.63 -4.58
CA ILE A 143 -12.63 -6.64 -3.53
C ILE A 143 -11.34 -7.09 -2.81
N ARG A 144 -10.19 -7.04 -3.48
CA ARG A 144 -8.88 -7.43 -2.90
C ARG A 144 -8.33 -6.44 -1.90
N ASN A 145 -8.74 -5.18 -2.01
CA ASN A 145 -8.27 -4.10 -1.16
C ASN A 145 -9.29 -3.75 -0.08
N LYS A 146 -10.45 -4.43 -0.07
CA LYS A 146 -11.47 -4.24 0.96
C LYS A 146 -10.98 -4.82 2.27
N VAL A 147 -10.99 -4.00 3.31
CA VAL A 147 -10.60 -4.34 4.68
C VAL A 147 -11.85 -4.34 5.55
N TYR A 148 -11.96 -5.32 6.44
CA TYR A 148 -13.07 -5.45 7.38
C TYR A 148 -12.68 -4.97 8.77
N ASP A 149 -13.58 -4.23 9.41
CA ASP A 149 -13.43 -3.82 10.80
C ASP A 149 -13.40 -5.06 11.71
N ARG A 150 -12.39 -5.15 12.59
CA ARG A 150 -12.21 -6.30 13.51
C ARG A 150 -13.39 -6.42 14.47
N GLU A 151 -13.97 -5.29 14.84
CA GLU A 151 -15.13 -5.14 15.72
C GLU A 151 -16.38 -5.81 15.12
N GLU A 152 -16.58 -5.68 13.81
CA GLU A 152 -17.72 -6.29 13.12
C GLU A 152 -17.57 -7.81 12.97
N LEU A 153 -16.34 -8.30 12.86
CA LEU A 153 -16.03 -9.73 12.74
C LEU A 153 -15.82 -10.42 14.09
N GLN A 154 -15.96 -9.72 15.21
CA GLN A 154 -15.56 -10.24 16.52
C GLN A 154 -16.29 -11.53 16.94
N GLY A 155 -17.59 -11.63 16.65
CA GLY A 155 -18.37 -12.85 16.95
C GLY A 155 -17.91 -14.06 16.14
N VAL A 156 -17.29 -13.85 14.97
CA VAL A 156 -16.72 -14.90 14.13
C VAL A 156 -15.29 -15.23 14.55
N LEU A 157 -14.49 -14.23 14.90
CA LEU A 157 -13.06 -14.38 15.24
C LEU A 157 -12.84 -14.89 16.67
N PHE A 158 -13.72 -14.54 17.62
CA PHE A 158 -13.55 -14.85 19.03
C PHE A 158 -14.82 -15.49 19.65
N PRO A 159 -15.35 -16.59 19.09
CA PRO A 159 -16.60 -17.19 19.55
C PRO A 159 -16.54 -17.70 21.00
N ALA A 160 -15.34 -18.03 21.50
CA ALA A 160 -15.12 -18.56 22.85
C ALA A 160 -15.08 -17.49 23.95
N ALA A 161 -15.00 -16.19 23.61
CA ALA A 161 -14.83 -15.13 24.60
C ALA A 161 -16.06 -14.92 25.50
N GLY A 162 -17.25 -15.32 25.03
CA GLY A 162 -18.54 -15.18 25.74
C GLY A 162 -19.04 -13.73 25.81
N THR A 163 -18.17 -12.80 26.21
CA THR A 163 -18.38 -11.35 26.16
C THR A 163 -17.59 -10.73 25.02
N MET A 164 -18.05 -9.59 24.51
CA MET A 164 -17.33 -8.89 23.45
C MET A 164 -16.03 -8.30 24.00
N LEU A 165 -14.88 -8.72 23.45
CA LEU A 165 -13.54 -8.23 23.76
C LEU A 165 -13.31 -6.79 23.33
N TYR A 166 -13.81 -6.41 22.15
CA TYR A 166 -13.75 -5.02 21.66
C TYR A 166 -15.14 -4.39 21.76
N PRO A 167 -15.26 -3.13 22.24
CA PRO A 167 -16.54 -2.44 22.27
C PRO A 167 -17.07 -2.23 20.84
N PRO A 168 -18.39 -2.28 20.61
CA PRO A 168 -18.97 -2.01 19.30
C PRO A 168 -18.61 -0.62 18.77
N LEU A 169 -18.50 -0.51 17.45
CA LEU A 169 -18.24 0.77 16.78
C LEU A 169 -19.38 1.77 17.04
N GLN A 170 -19.05 2.95 17.55
CA GLN A 170 -19.96 4.07 17.61
C GLN A 170 -19.99 4.75 16.24
N ARG A 171 -21.08 4.58 15.50
CA ARG A 171 -21.27 5.20 14.19
C ARG A 171 -21.84 6.62 14.39
N VAL A 172 -21.36 7.57 13.60
CA VAL A 172 -21.85 8.95 13.62
C VAL A 172 -23.24 9.00 12.96
N ASP A 173 -24.23 9.54 13.67
CA ASP A 173 -25.53 9.80 13.09
C ASP A 173 -25.42 10.93 12.06
N LYS A 174 -25.59 10.59 10.79
CA LYS A 174 -25.55 11.55 9.68
C LYS A 174 -26.74 12.51 9.69
N GLN A 175 -27.80 12.23 10.45
CA GLN A 175 -28.99 13.08 10.57
C GLN A 175 -28.93 14.03 11.78
N ALA A 176 -28.10 13.75 12.79
CA ALA A 176 -27.94 14.59 13.97
C ALA A 176 -27.53 16.04 13.63
N MET A 177 -28.05 17.01 14.39
CA MET A 177 -27.68 18.42 14.26
C MET A 177 -26.36 18.64 14.99
N THR A 178 -25.28 18.66 14.21
CA THR A 178 -23.90 18.76 14.67
C THR A 178 -23.29 20.08 14.19
N LEU A 179 -22.13 20.45 14.73
CA LEU A 179 -21.48 21.73 14.47
C LEU A 179 -21.29 22.07 12.98
N ASP A 180 -21.05 21.05 12.13
CA ASP A 180 -20.94 21.18 10.68
C ASP A 180 -22.24 21.62 9.99
N LYS A 181 -23.39 21.40 10.63
CA LYS A 181 -24.71 21.85 10.17
C LYS A 181 -25.11 23.21 10.74
N TYR A 182 -24.25 23.85 11.53
CA TYR A 182 -24.50 25.17 12.14
C TYR A 182 -25.82 25.26 12.95
N LEU A 183 -26.31 24.15 13.53
CA LEU A 183 -27.51 24.11 14.37
C LEU A 183 -27.26 23.32 15.65
#